data_AF-A0A6I7QYG4-F1
#
_entry.id   AF-A0A6I7QYG4-F1
#
_cell.length_a   1.000
_cell.length_b   1.000
_cell.length_c   1.000
_cell.angle_alpha   90.00
_cell.angle_beta   90.00
_cell.angle_gamma   90.00
#
_symmetry.space_group_name_H-M   'P 1'
#
loop_
_entity.id
_entity.type
_entity.pdbx_description
1 polymer ?
#
loop_
_entity_poly.entity_id
_entity_poly.type
_entity_poly.pdbx_seq_one_letter_code
_entity_poly.pdbx_strand_id
1 'polypeptide(L)'
;MTFSNAWNLSEDEGEIPEVTMQVAYLILIIEHAFSRENLQDKLKIKNRDYFRKAYINDALKSGYIEMTIPDKPNSRLQKYRLTEKGKALQKQLRK
;
A
#
# COMPACT_ATOMS: atom_id res chain seq x y z
N MET A 1 -3.55 -44.55 23.52
CA MET A 1 -4.69 -44.11 22.67
C MET A 1 -4.18 -42.98 21.81
N THR A 2 -3.86 -43.29 20.56
CA THR A 2 -3.37 -42.33 19.57
C THR A 2 -4.55 -41.49 19.06
N PHE A 3 -4.50 -40.18 19.25
CA PHE A 3 -5.22 -39.26 18.38
C PHE A 3 -4.21 -38.40 17.63
N SER A 4 -4.10 -38.75 16.36
CA SER A 4 -3.58 -37.93 15.28
C SER A 4 -4.33 -36.60 15.22
N ASN A 5 -3.60 -35.51 15.07
CA ASN A 5 -3.79 -34.56 13.96
C ASN A 5 -2.47 -33.77 13.86
N ALA A 6 -1.63 -34.05 12.87
CA ALA A 6 -1.83 -33.61 11.49
C ALA A 6 -2.08 -32.09 11.43
N TRP A 7 -1.09 -31.31 11.84
CA TRP A 7 -0.87 -29.98 11.29
C TRP A 7 0.22 -30.10 10.23
N ASN A 8 -0.15 -30.77 9.14
CA ASN A 8 0.55 -30.68 7.88
C ASN A 8 -0.49 -30.19 6.87
N LEU A 9 -0.56 -28.89 6.62
CA LEU A 9 -0.74 -28.39 5.27
C LEU A 9 -0.51 -26.88 5.20
N SER A 10 0.25 -26.51 4.20
CA SER A 10 0.35 -25.18 3.59
C SER A 10 -0.99 -24.47 3.46
N GLU A 11 -1.12 -23.31 4.11
CA GLU A 11 -2.01 -22.25 3.64
C GLU A 11 -1.14 -21.21 2.92
N ASP A 12 -0.53 -21.64 1.81
CA ASP A 12 -0.39 -20.78 0.62
C ASP A 12 -1.80 -20.60 0.00
N GLU A 13 -2.77 -20.19 0.81
CA GLU A 13 -3.98 -19.56 0.31
C GLU A 13 -3.61 -18.11 0.13
N GLY A 14 -3.55 -17.66 -1.13
CA GLY A 14 -3.29 -16.27 -1.44
C GLY A 14 -4.28 -15.39 -0.68
N GLU A 15 -3.85 -14.86 0.45
CA GLU A 15 -4.53 -13.77 1.14
C GLU A 15 -4.73 -12.72 0.07
N ILE A 16 -5.99 -12.52 -0.33
CA ILE A 16 -6.37 -11.27 -0.96
C ILE A 16 -6.05 -10.26 0.15
N PRO A 17 -4.97 -9.48 0.05
CA PRO A 17 -4.67 -8.55 1.12
C PRO A 17 -5.91 -7.67 1.22
N GLU A 18 -6.52 -7.63 2.39
CA GLU A 18 -7.71 -6.81 2.60
C GLU A 18 -7.31 -5.36 2.27
N VAL A 19 -7.70 -4.91 1.08
CA VAL A 19 -7.34 -3.57 0.61
C VAL A 19 -8.25 -2.63 1.35
N THR A 20 -7.70 -1.96 2.36
CA THR A 20 -8.42 -0.93 3.07
C THR A 20 -8.85 0.17 2.10
N MET A 21 -9.99 0.80 2.36
CA MET A 21 -10.49 1.89 1.50
C MET A 21 -9.46 3.03 1.36
N GLN A 22 -8.69 3.28 2.42
CA GLN A 22 -7.60 4.25 2.46
C GLN A 22 -6.53 3.95 1.40
N VAL A 23 -6.07 2.69 1.36
CA VAL A 23 -5.09 2.23 0.37
C VAL A 23 -5.67 2.28 -1.04
N ALA A 24 -6.92 1.88 -1.23
CA ALA A 24 -7.59 1.97 -2.53
C ALA A 24 -7.67 3.43 -3.04
N TYR A 25 -8.07 4.38 -2.20
CA TYR A 25 -8.10 5.80 -2.55
C TYR A 25 -6.72 6.34 -2.90
N LEU A 26 -5.70 5.96 -2.13
CA LEU A 26 -4.32 6.33 -2.42
C LEU A 26 -3.89 5.83 -3.81
N ILE A 27 -4.16 4.56 -4.10
CA ILE A 27 -3.78 3.92 -5.37
C ILE A 27 -4.45 4.63 -6.55
N LEU A 28 -5.73 4.99 -6.42
CA LEU A 28 -6.49 5.63 -7.51
C LEU A 28 -5.93 6.99 -7.94
N ILE A 29 -5.35 7.76 -7.01
CA ILE A 29 -4.83 9.12 -7.28
C ILE A 29 -3.36 9.16 -7.74
N ILE A 30 -2.62 8.05 -7.61
CA ILE A 30 -1.21 7.99 -8.01
C ILE A 30 -1.13 7.65 -9.51
N GLU A 31 -0.85 8.65 -10.32
CA GLU A 31 -0.61 8.50 -11.77
C GLU A 31 0.89 8.44 -12.10
N HIS A 32 1.69 9.14 -11.31
CA HIS A 32 3.15 9.18 -11.37
C HIS A 32 3.71 9.32 -9.95
N ALA A 33 4.99 9.65 -9.79
CA ALA A 33 5.58 9.82 -8.47
C ALA A 33 5.17 11.14 -7.80
N PHE A 34 4.50 11.07 -6.64
CA PHE A 34 4.10 12.24 -5.85
C PHE A 34 4.80 12.29 -4.49
N SER A 35 5.01 13.49 -3.95
CA SER A 35 5.40 13.65 -2.55
C SER A 35 4.23 13.29 -1.61
N ARG A 36 4.55 13.06 -0.33
CA ARG A 36 3.55 12.85 0.72
C ARG A 36 2.58 14.03 0.80
N GLU A 37 3.09 15.25 0.73
CA GLU A 37 2.33 16.50 0.77
C GLU A 37 1.29 16.51 -0.37
N ASN A 38 1.73 16.29 -1.61
CA ASN A 38 0.85 16.29 -2.77
C ASN A 38 -0.25 15.22 -2.66
N LEU A 39 0.08 14.03 -2.15
CA LEU A 39 -0.91 12.95 -1.96
C LEU A 39 -1.92 13.29 -0.86
N GLN A 40 -1.44 13.84 0.24
CA GLN A 40 -2.29 14.28 1.35
C GLN A 40 -3.26 15.38 0.89
N ASP A 41 -2.76 16.36 0.15
CA ASP A 41 -3.54 17.50 -0.36
C ASP A 41 -4.60 17.03 -1.36
N LYS A 42 -4.25 16.10 -2.27
CA LYS A 42 -5.19 15.49 -3.21
C LYS A 42 -6.34 14.77 -2.50
N LEU A 43 -6.07 14.10 -1.39
CA LEU A 43 -7.08 13.40 -0.58
C LEU A 43 -7.75 14.33 0.45
N LYS A 44 -7.33 15.60 0.54
CA LYS A 44 -7.85 16.60 1.48
C LYS A 44 -7.81 16.15 2.95
N ILE A 45 -6.80 15.36 3.31
CA ILE A 45 -6.64 14.84 4.67
C ILE A 45 -5.84 15.85 5.49
N LYS A 46 -6.37 16.34 6.61
CA LYS A 46 -5.67 17.32 7.46
C LYS A 46 -4.61 16.66 8.36
N ASN A 47 -4.94 15.50 8.92
CA ASN A 47 -4.07 14.83 9.89
C ASN A 47 -2.92 14.10 9.19
N ARG A 48 -1.71 14.65 9.34
CA ARG A 48 -0.48 14.12 8.75
C ARG A 48 -0.11 12.73 9.27
N ASP A 49 -0.24 12.49 10.57
CA ASP A 49 0.19 11.23 11.17
C ASP A 49 -0.75 10.09 10.79
N TYR A 50 -2.06 10.39 10.78
CA TYR A 50 -3.06 9.46 10.26
C TYR A 50 -2.82 9.16 8.78
N PHE A 51 -2.58 10.18 7.95
CA PHE A 51 -2.29 9.98 6.53
C PHE A 51 -1.06 9.08 6.32
N ARG A 52 0.02 9.33 7.06
CA ARG A 52 1.23 8.51 6.96
C ARG A 52 0.98 7.06 7.35
N LYS A 53 0.27 6.83 8.47
CA LYS A 53 0.01 5.47 8.98
C LYS A 53 -0.97 4.70 8.09
N ALA A 54 -2.17 5.20 7.91
CA ALA A 54 -3.28 4.47 7.29
C ALA A 54 -3.25 4.44 5.74
N TYR A 55 -2.47 5.31 5.11
CA TYR A 55 -2.37 5.37 3.64
C TYR A 55 -0.98 4.94 3.18
N ILE A 56 0.05 5.71 3.52
CA ILE A 56 1.40 5.48 2.98
C ILE A 56 2.01 4.20 3.54
N ASN A 57 2.09 4.06 4.86
CA ASN A 57 2.77 2.93 5.48
C ASN A 57 2.05 1.61 5.16
N ASP A 58 0.73 1.60 5.22
CA ASP A 58 -0.03 0.38 4.92
C ASP A 58 0.06 0.01 3.42
N ALA A 59 0.02 0.98 2.50
CA ALA A 59 0.25 0.70 1.08
C ALA A 59 1.69 0.23 0.77
N LEU A 60 2.69 0.74 1.50
CA LEU A 60 4.09 0.28 1.41
C LEU A 60 4.23 -1.16 1.91
N LYS A 61 3.65 -1.48 3.08
CA LYS A 61 3.66 -2.84 3.65
C LYS A 61 3.00 -3.84 2.71
N SER A 62 1.87 -3.46 2.11
CA SER A 62 1.16 -4.32 1.14
C SER A 62 1.83 -4.39 -0.24
N GLY A 63 2.91 -3.62 -0.45
CA GLY A 63 3.71 -3.63 -1.68
C GLY A 63 3.01 -2.99 -2.89
N TYR A 64 1.99 -2.15 -2.68
CA TYR A 64 1.27 -1.47 -3.76
C TYR A 64 1.97 -0.19 -4.22
N ILE A 65 2.72 0.43 -3.32
CA ILE A 65 3.55 1.59 -3.63
C ILE A 65 4.98 1.34 -3.19
N GLU A 66 5.89 2.12 -3.74
CA GLU A 66 7.30 2.11 -3.38
C GLU A 66 7.86 3.53 -3.26
N MET A 67 8.98 3.64 -2.56
CA MET A 67 9.75 4.86 -2.38
C MET A 67 10.68 5.09 -3.58
N THR A 68 10.79 6.33 -4.07
CA THR A 68 11.73 6.65 -5.16
C THR A 68 13.19 6.80 -4.70
N ILE A 69 13.43 7.07 -3.40
CA ILE A 69 14.77 7.18 -2.80
C ILE A 69 14.84 6.32 -1.53
N PRO A 70 14.85 4.98 -1.66
CA PRO A 70 14.78 4.08 -0.51
C PRO A 70 15.94 4.27 0.48
N ASP A 71 17.14 4.62 0.00
CA ASP A 71 18.33 4.82 0.85
C ASP A 71 18.24 6.07 1.74
N LYS A 72 17.35 7.02 1.40
CA LYS A 72 17.17 8.29 2.13
C LYS A 72 15.68 8.54 2.39
N PRO A 73 15.04 7.74 3.26
CA PRO A 73 13.58 7.78 3.46
C PRO A 73 13.07 9.12 4.02
N ASN A 74 13.96 9.89 4.67
CA ASN A 74 13.66 11.23 5.19
C ASN A 74 14.04 12.37 4.22
N SER A 75 14.41 12.04 2.97
CA SER A 75 14.76 13.03 1.96
C SER A 75 13.61 13.98 1.67
N ARG A 76 13.89 15.27 1.55
CA ARG A 76 12.90 16.27 1.07
C ARG A 76 12.45 16.02 -0.37
N LEU A 77 13.21 15.24 -1.13
CA LEU A 77 12.90 14.83 -2.49
C LEU A 77 12.19 13.47 -2.57
N GLN A 78 11.85 12.87 -1.42
CA GLN A 78 11.16 11.59 -1.36
C GLN A 78 9.80 11.65 -2.05
N LYS A 79 9.53 10.70 -2.93
CA LYS A 79 8.24 10.50 -3.59
C LYS A 79 7.79 9.05 -3.49
N TYR A 80 6.52 8.83 -3.80
CA TYR A 80 5.87 7.53 -3.81
C TYR A 80 5.25 7.29 -5.18
N ARG A 81 5.41 6.08 -5.72
CA ARG A 81 4.83 5.66 -6.99
C ARG A 81 4.23 4.25 -6.88
N LEU A 82 3.33 3.90 -7.78
CA LEU A 82 2.78 2.54 -7.84
C LEU A 82 3.85 1.53 -8.27
N THR A 83 3.85 0.38 -7.62
CA THR A 83 4.54 -0.83 -8.09
C THR A 83 3.73 -1.50 -9.21
N GLU A 84 4.24 -2.58 -9.80
CA GLU A 84 3.47 -3.40 -10.75
C GLU A 84 2.18 -3.95 -10.12
N LYS A 85 2.27 -4.43 -8.87
CA LYS A 85 1.13 -4.87 -8.07
C LYS A 85 0.11 -3.74 -7.88
N GLY A 86 0.58 -2.53 -7.54
CA GLY A 86 -0.27 -1.35 -7.40
C GLY A 86 -0.98 -0.95 -8.68
N LYS A 87 -0.29 -1.01 -9.83
CA LYS A 87 -0.88 -0.73 -11.15
C LYS A 87 -1.94 -1.74 -11.54
N ALA A 88 -1.71 -3.04 -11.28
CA ALA A 88 -2.69 -4.08 -11.53
C ALA A 88 -3.98 -3.84 -10.73
N LEU A 89 -3.84 -3.52 -9.44
CA LEU A 89 -4.98 -3.17 -8.59
C LEU A 89 -5.67 -1.88 -9.03
N GLN A 90 -4.92 -0.82 -9.39
CA GLN A 90 -5.51 0.41 -9.92
C GLN A 90 -6.38 0.15 -11.16
N LYS A 91 -5.93 -0.73 -12.05
CA LYS A 91 -6.70 -1.13 -13.23
C LYS A 91 -7.97 -1.91 -12.86
N GLN A 92 -7.95 -2.71 -11.79
CA GLN A 92 -9.13 -3.40 -11.28
C GLN A 92 -10.13 -2.42 -10.66
N LEU A 93 -9.66 -1.43 -9.90
CA LEU A 93 -10.51 -0.44 -9.23
C LEU A 93 -11.15 0.60 -10.17
N ARG A 94 -10.63 0.78 -11.38
CA ARG A 94 -11.15 1.71 -12.41
C ARG A 94 -12.15 1.07 -13.37
N LYS A 95 -12.32 -0.25 -13.31
CA LYS A 95 -13.35 -0.96 -14.06
C LYS A 95 -14.71 -0.75 -13.42
#